data_AF-A0A1Z3HVE1-F1
#
_entry.id   AF-A0A1Z3HVE1-F1
#
_cell.length_a   1.000
_cell.length_b   1.000
_cell.length_c   1.000
_cell.angle_alpha   90.00
_cell.angle_beta   90.00
_cell.angle_gamma   90.00
#
_symmetry.space_group_name_H-M   'P 1'
#
loop_
_entity.id
_entity.type
_entity.pdbx_description
1 polymer ?
#
loop_
_entity_poly.entity_id
_entity_poly.type
_entity_poly.pdbx_seq_one_letter_code
_entity_poly.pdbx_strand_id
1 'polypeptide(L)' 'MITQTMVQPSSWVDSGITLRKVRNQYLFKFTDSLQARLDNLNERHKCDRLTDEEHAELAGLLELDRIFTLLNAKIIAEA' A
#
# COMPACT_ATOMS: atom_id res chain seq x y z
N MET A 1 6.08 26.19 -6.67
CA MET A 1 4.99 25.21 -6.75
C MET A 1 5.61 23.85 -6.49
N ILE A 2 5.43 23.29 -5.30
CA ILE A 2 5.89 21.92 -4.99
C ILE A 2 4.90 20.98 -5.68
N THR A 3 5.25 20.53 -6.87
CA THR A 3 4.60 19.38 -7.50
C THR A 3 4.90 18.19 -6.62
N GLN A 4 4.05 17.92 -5.62
CA GLN A 4 4.05 16.62 -4.97
C GLN A 4 3.73 15.62 -6.08
N THR A 5 4.74 14.85 -6.47
CA THR A 5 4.65 13.73 -7.40
C THR A 5 3.84 12.64 -6.71
N MET A 6 2.56 12.91 -6.46
CA MET A 6 1.69 12.04 -5.68
C MET A 6 1.43 10.81 -6.54
N VAL A 7 2.14 9.73 -6.24
CA VAL A 7 1.96 8.48 -6.97
C VAL A 7 0.57 7.99 -6.64
N GLN A 8 -0.27 7.85 -7.66
CA GLN A 8 -1.65 7.48 -7.43
C GLN A 8 -1.70 6.07 -6.83
N PRO A 9 -2.32 5.89 -5.65
CA PRO A 9 -2.44 4.58 -5.02
C PRO A 9 -3.10 3.55 -5.95
N SER A 10 -4.01 4.01 -6.80
CA SER A 10 -4.65 3.26 -7.87
C SER A 10 -3.67 2.61 -8.86
N SER A 11 -2.48 3.16 -9.07
CA SER A 11 -1.48 2.59 -9.98
C SER A 11 -0.87 1.30 -9.44
N TRP A 12 -0.82 1.14 -8.11
CA TRP A 12 -0.42 -0.12 -7.50
C TRP A 12 -1.60 -1.05 -7.26
N VAL A 13 -2.84 -0.59 -7.42
CA VAL A 13 -4.02 -1.47 -7.42
C VAL A 13 -3.94 -2.46 -8.59
N ASP A 14 -3.45 -2.06 -9.76
CA ASP A 14 -3.38 -2.94 -10.92
C ASP A 14 -2.30 -4.04 -10.78
N SER A 15 -1.10 -3.69 -10.32
CA SER A 15 0.07 -4.60 -10.27
C SER A 15 0.44 -5.10 -8.87
N GLY A 16 -0.06 -4.45 -7.83
CA GLY A 16 0.44 -4.58 -6.44
C GLY A 16 -0.54 -5.25 -5.48
N ILE A 17 -1.73 -5.66 -5.93
CA ILE A 17 -2.75 -6.26 -5.07
C ILE A 17 -2.97 -7.72 -5.42
N THR A 18 -3.25 -8.50 -4.39
CA THR A 18 -3.73 -9.86 -4.53
C THR A 18 -4.94 -10.05 -3.61
N LEU A 19 -5.98 -10.70 -4.12
CA LEU A 19 -7.08 -11.13 -3.28
C LEU A 19 -6.70 -12.47 -2.65
N ARG A 20 -6.54 -12.47 -1.33
CA ARG A 20 -6.28 -13.70 -0.58
C ARG A 20 -7.58 -14.18 0.05
N LYS A 21 -7.98 -15.40 -0.26
CA LYS A 21 -9.09 -16.06 0.42
C LYS A 21 -8.66 -16.45 1.82
N VAL A 22 -9.26 -15.85 2.83
CA VAL A 22 -9.04 -16.19 4.24
C VAL A 22 -10.36 -16.66 4.81
N ARG A 23 -10.40 -17.93 5.26
CA ARG A 23 -11.61 -18.63 5.73
C ARG A 23 -12.68 -18.72 4.65
N ASN A 24 -13.56 -17.72 4.53
CA ASN A 24 -14.63 -17.67 3.54
C ASN A 24 -14.76 -16.30 2.85
N GLN A 25 -13.82 -15.39 3.10
CA GLN A 25 -13.86 -14.02 2.61
C GLN A 25 -12.64 -13.73 1.74
N TYR A 26 -12.81 -12.92 0.72
CA TYR A 26 -11.73 -12.43 -0.13
C TYR A 26 -11.22 -11.13 0.45
N LEU A 27 -10.02 -11.17 1.05
CA LEU A 27 -9.38 -10.00 1.63
C LEU A 27 -8.36 -9.43 0.65
N PHE A 28 -8.34 -8.11 0.53
CA PHE A 28 -7.32 -7.40 -0.22
C PHE A 28 -6.01 -7.46 0.56
N LYS A 29 -4.95 -7.89 -0.10
CA LYS A 29 -3.59 -7.88 0.45
C LYS A 29 -2.64 -7.33 -0.60
N PHE A 30 -1.57 -6.68 -0.16
CA PHE A 30 -0.44 -6.42 -1.02
C PHE A 30 0.21 -7.71 -1.53
N THR A 31 0.71 -7.66 -2.77
CA THR A 31 1.61 -8.66 -3.31
C THR A 31 2.93 -8.63 -2.56
N ASP A 32 3.65 -9.75 -2.53
CA ASP A 32 4.99 -9.83 -1.93
C ASP A 32 5.93 -8.76 -2.52
N SER A 33 5.81 -8.46 -3.81
CA SER A 33 6.58 -7.40 -4.49
C SER A 33 6.31 -6.01 -3.90
N LEU A 34 5.04 -5.66 -3.68
CA LEU A 34 4.67 -4.35 -3.14
C LEU A 34 4.98 -4.26 -1.65
N GLN A 35 4.79 -5.36 -0.92
CA GLN A 35 5.12 -5.47 0.49
C GLN A 35 6.64 -5.31 0.72
N ALA A 36 7.48 -5.91 -0.14
CA ALA A 36 8.92 -5.71 -0.13
C ALA A 36 9.33 -4.28 -0.52
N ARG A 37 8.60 -3.64 -1.44
CA ARG A 37 8.81 -2.23 -1.81
C ARG A 37 8.54 -1.30 -0.61
N LEU A 38 7.41 -1.50 0.07
CA LEU A 38 7.04 -0.76 1.27
C LEU A 38 8.06 -0.93 2.40
N ASP A 39 8.54 -2.16 2.61
CA ASP A 39 9.56 -2.46 3.61
C ASP A 39 10.89 -1.76 3.27
N ASN A 40 11.32 -1.83 2.01
CA ASN A 40 12.52 -1.13 1.54
C ASN A 40 12.42 0.39 1.73
N LEU A 41 11.27 0.98 1.37
CA LEU A 41 10.97 2.39 1.61
C LEU A 41 11.03 2.72 3.11
N ASN A 42 10.44 1.89 3.97
CA ASN A 42 10.50 2.10 5.42
C ASN A 42 11.92 2.02 5.98
N GLU A 43 12.73 1.07 5.50
CA GLU A 43 14.13 0.95 5.93
C GLU A 43 14.96 2.15 5.47
N ARG A 44 14.73 2.63 4.24
CA ARG A 44 15.35 3.88 3.75
C ARG A 44 14.89 5.09 4.54
N HIS A 45 13.64 5.10 5.03
CA HIS A 45 13.05 6.18 5.82
C HIS A 45 13.66 6.26 7.20
N LYS A 46 13.84 5.10 7.85
CA LYS A 46 14.60 5.03 9.10
C LYS A 46 16.04 5.52 8.95
N CYS A 47 16.65 5.32 7.78
CA CYS A 47 17.99 5.80 7.48
C CYS A 47 18.05 7.28 7.06
N ASP A 48 16.93 8.00 7.04
CA ASP A 48 16.81 9.39 6.55
C ASP A 48 17.31 9.56 5.09
N ARG A 49 17.19 8.50 4.28
CA ARG A 49 17.69 8.44 2.88
C ARG A 49 16.57 8.40 1.85
N LEU A 50 15.36 8.86 2.20
CA LEU A 50 14.29 8.98 1.21
C LEU A 50 14.47 10.23 0.38
N THR A 51 14.36 10.04 -0.93
CA THR A 51 14.12 11.15 -1.84
C THR A 51 12.65 11.56 -1.77
N ASP A 52 12.33 12.77 -2.24
CA ASP A 52 10.95 13.25 -2.33
C ASP A 52 10.04 12.30 -3.12
N GLU A 53 10.58 11.62 -4.13
CA GLU A 53 9.86 10.61 -4.92
C GLU A 53 9.48 9.40 -4.06
N GLU A 54 10.42 8.86 -3.29
CA GLU A 54 10.19 7.72 -2.42
C GLU A 54 9.24 8.09 -1.27
N HIS A 55 9.27 9.35 -0.80
CA HIS A 55 8.28 9.84 0.18
C HIS A 55 6.88 9.84 -0.40
N ALA A 56 6.74 10.24 -1.66
CA ALA A 56 5.46 10.20 -2.35
C ALA A 56 5.00 8.77 -2.63
N GLU A 57 5.92 7.85 -2.98
CA GLU A 57 5.63 6.42 -3.09
C GLU A 57 5.14 5.84 -1.76
N LEU A 58 5.88 6.09 -0.66
CA LEU A 58 5.52 5.62 0.68
C LEU A 58 4.14 6.15 1.11
N ALA A 59 3.87 7.44 0.90
CA ALA A 59 2.59 8.06 1.21
C ALA A 59 1.44 7.41 0.43
N GLY A 60 1.64 7.14 -0.86
CA GLY A 60 0.63 6.46 -1.67
C GLY A 60 0.41 5.00 -1.26
N LEU A 61 1.47 4.26 -0.92
CA LEU A 61 1.35 2.88 -0.42
C LEU A 61 0.63 2.82 0.93
N LEU A 62 0.90 3.77 1.84
CA LEU A 62 0.22 3.87 3.13
C LEU A 62 -1.27 4.19 2.98
N GLU A 63 -1.63 5.05 2.02
CA GLU A 63 -3.03 5.34 1.71
C GLU A 63 -3.74 4.07 1.19
N LEU A 64 -3.07 3.33 0.31
CA LEU A 64 -3.60 2.07 -0.21
C LEU A 64 -3.78 1.00 0.89
N ASP A 65 -2.82 0.89 1.82
CA ASP A 65 -2.89 -0.01 2.98
C ASP A 65 -4.11 0.30 3.85
N ARG A 66 -4.36 1.59 4.08
CA ARG A 66 -5.50 2.06 4.86
C ARG A 66 -6.83 1.74 4.17
N ILE A 67 -6.91 1.90 2.85
CA ILE A 67 -8.09 1.52 2.05
C ILE A 67 -8.34 0.01 2.20
N PHE A 68 -7.31 -0.83 2.09
CA PHE A 68 -7.46 -2.27 2.27
C PHE A 68 -7.84 -2.66 3.69
N THR A 69 -7.25 -2.04 4.70
CA THR A 69 -7.60 -2.30 6.09
C THR A 69 -9.08 -1.99 6.35
N LEU A 70 -9.59 -0.87 5.81
CA LEU A 70 -11.01 -0.51 5.92
C LEU A 70 -11.92 -1.45 5.13
N LEU A 71 -11.55 -1.81 3.89
CA LEU A 71 -12.31 -2.76 3.07
C LEU A 71 -12.35 -4.14 3.73
N ASN A 72 -11.21 -4.65 4.17
CA ASN A 72 -11.10 -5.92 4.88
C ASN A 72 -11.89 -5.89 6.19
N ALA A 73 -11.80 -4.81 6.97
CA ALA A 73 -12.59 -4.65 8.18
C ALA A 73 -14.09 -4.67 7.91
N LYS A 74 -14.55 -4.02 6.83
CA LYS A 74 -15.97 -4.09 6.39
C LYS A 74 -16.37 -5.50 5.95
N ILE A 75 -15.57 -6.14 5.11
CA ILE A 75 -15.80 -7.50 4.62
C ILE A 75 -15.91 -8.49 5.80
N ILE A 76 -15.05 -8.34 6.81
CA ILE A 76 -15.06 -9.16 8.03
C ILE A 76 -16.24 -8.81 8.93
N ALA A 77 -16.59 -7.53 9.05
CA ALA A 77 -17.72 -7.09 9.87
C ALA A 77 -19.08 -7.50 9.29
N GLU A 78 -19.19 -7.64 7.97
CA GLU A 78 -20.43 -8.05 7.28
C GLU A 78 -20.61 -9.57 7.13
N ALA A 79 -19.62 -10.38 7.52
CA ALA A 79 -19.61 -11.83 7.31
C ALA A 79 -19.54 -12.66 8.59
#